data_AF-A0A529WPJ8-F1
#
_entry.id   AF-A0A529WPJ8-F1
#
_cell.length_a   1.000
_cell.length_b   1.000
_cell.length_c   1.000
_cell.angle_alpha   90.00
_cell.angle_beta   90.00
_cell.angle_gamma   90.00
#
_symmetry.space_group_name_H-M   'P 1'
#
loop_
_entity.id
_entity.type
_entity.pdbx_description
1 polymer ?
#
loop_
_entity_poly.entity_id
_entity_poly.type
_entity_poly.pdbx_seq_one_letter_code
_entity_poly.pdbx_strand_id
1 'polypeptide(L)'
;MSDIFSHAGAKAWEPTPDGNRRRVLVHTDELMMVEFAFEKGGVGALHSHPHVQASYVAEGRFEVTIDGRSEILETGSSFIVPSNLVHGVKALEAGRLVDSFAPHRADFLG
;
A
#
# COMPACT_ATOMS: atom_id res chain seq x y z
N MET A 1 10.63 -15.37 4.49
CA MET A 1 9.41 -15.83 3.80
C MET A 1 8.32 -16.10 4.84
N SER A 2 7.08 -15.69 4.56
CA SER A 2 5.91 -16.03 5.39
C SER A 2 5.39 -17.43 5.09
N ASP A 3 4.36 -17.88 5.83
CA ASP A 3 3.50 -18.97 5.35
C ASP A 3 2.94 -18.68 3.95
N ILE A 4 2.70 -19.75 3.19
CA ILE A 4 2.20 -19.69 1.80
C ILE A 4 0.75 -19.17 1.76
N PHE A 5 -0.02 -19.40 2.83
CA PHE A 5 -1.41 -18.94 2.95
C PHE A 5 -1.55 -17.91 4.06
N SER A 6 -2.36 -16.88 3.80
CA SER A 6 -2.85 -15.96 4.82
C SER A 6 -4.37 -15.89 4.75
N HIS A 7 -5.03 -16.21 5.86
CA HIS A 7 -6.48 -16.15 5.95
C HIS A 7 -6.95 -14.74 6.33
N ALA A 8 -8.17 -14.39 5.91
CA ALA A 8 -8.79 -13.13 6.26
C ALA A 8 -8.82 -12.95 7.79
N GLY A 9 -8.31 -11.81 8.27
CA GLY A 9 -8.27 -11.49 9.70
C GLY A 9 -7.13 -12.13 10.50
N ALA A 10 -6.31 -13.01 9.91
CA ALA A 10 -5.25 -13.70 10.63
C ALA A 10 -4.03 -12.81 10.95
N LYS A 11 -3.78 -11.78 10.14
CA LYS A 11 -2.66 -10.84 10.32
C LYS A 11 -3.13 -9.60 11.10
N ALA A 12 -2.37 -9.25 12.13
CA ALA A 12 -2.62 -8.07 12.97
C ALA A 12 -2.34 -6.78 12.21
N TRP A 13 -3.12 -5.74 12.52
CA TRP A 13 -2.86 -4.39 12.03
C TRP A 13 -1.79 -3.72 12.88
N GLU A 14 -0.82 -3.11 12.22
CA GLU A 14 0.24 -2.30 12.81
C GLU A 14 0.03 -0.82 12.44
N PRO A 15 0.22 0.12 13.38
CA PRO A 15 0.17 1.54 13.05
C PRO A 15 1.34 1.92 12.13
N THR A 16 1.10 2.83 11.19
CA THR A 16 2.17 3.47 10.42
C THR A 16 2.51 4.84 11.04
N PRO A 17 3.71 5.40 10.78
CA PRO A 17 4.08 6.73 11.29
C PRO A 17 3.08 7.84 10.91
N ASP A 18 2.39 7.69 9.79
CA ASP A 18 1.43 8.66 9.25
C ASP A 18 0.01 8.52 9.86
N GLY A 19 -0.15 7.68 10.89
CA GLY A 19 -1.44 7.46 11.56
C GLY A 19 -2.39 6.52 10.81
N ASN A 20 -1.95 5.91 9.71
CA ASN A 20 -2.67 4.85 9.03
C ASN A 20 -2.36 3.49 9.68
N ARG A 21 -2.93 2.41 9.14
CA ARG A 21 -2.64 1.05 9.59
C ARG A 21 -2.20 0.20 8.41
N ARG A 22 -1.27 -0.73 8.65
CA ARG A 22 -0.84 -1.72 7.67
C ARG A 22 -0.87 -3.14 8.24
N ARG A 23 -0.87 -4.14 7.37
CA ARG A 23 -0.52 -5.52 7.74
C ARG A 23 0.13 -6.24 6.57
N VAL A 24 1.25 -6.90 6.82
CA VAL A 24 1.90 -7.76 5.83
C VAL A 24 1.11 -9.06 5.73
N LEU A 25 0.63 -9.38 4.53
CA LEU A 25 -0.20 -10.57 4.29
C LEU A 25 0.65 -11.80 4.04
N VAL A 26 1.47 -11.75 3.00
CA VAL A 26 2.38 -12.81 2.58
C VAL A 26 3.60 -12.21 1.89
N HIS A 27 4.74 -12.90 1.95
CA HIS A 27 5.94 -12.50 1.21
C HIS A 27 6.95 -13.65 0.99
N THR A 28 7.68 -13.56 -0.12
CA THR A 28 8.99 -14.20 -0.33
C THR A 28 10.09 -13.15 -0.24
N ASP A 29 11.29 -13.42 -0.76
CA ASP A 29 12.34 -12.41 -0.87
C ASP A 29 12.07 -11.46 -2.06
N GLU A 30 11.41 -11.97 -3.10
CA GLU A 30 11.14 -11.30 -4.37
C GLU A 30 9.82 -10.53 -4.40
N LEU A 31 8.84 -10.89 -3.56
CA LEU A 31 7.51 -10.29 -3.58
C LEU A 31 6.91 -10.20 -2.19
N MET A 32 6.24 -9.09 -1.90
CA MET A 32 5.44 -8.90 -0.70
C MET A 32 4.08 -8.33 -1.03
N MET A 33 3.03 -8.81 -0.36
CA MET A 33 1.69 -8.24 -0.40
C MET A 33 1.30 -7.67 0.97
N VAL A 34 0.77 -6.45 0.98
CA VAL A 34 0.43 -5.67 2.17
C VAL A 34 -0.96 -5.09 2.01
N GLU A 35 -1.73 -5.04 3.08
CA GLU A 35 -2.93 -4.19 3.14
C GLU A 35 -2.63 -2.92 3.92
N PHE A 36 -3.07 -1.78 3.39
CA PHE A 36 -3.11 -0.50 4.10
C PHE A 36 -4.55 -0.05 4.29
N ALA A 37 -4.89 0.40 5.49
CA ALA A 37 -6.18 0.96 5.84
C ALA A 37 -6.03 2.43 6.24
N PHE A 38 -6.90 3.26 5.67
CA PHE A 38 -6.91 4.71 5.83
C PHE A 38 -8.28 5.15 6.33
N GLU A 39 -8.30 6.10 7.27
CA GLU A 39 -9.50 6.87 7.58
C GLU A 39 -9.70 7.98 6.54
N LYS A 40 -10.90 8.56 6.48
CA LYS A 40 -11.14 9.72 5.60
C LYS A 40 -10.16 10.85 5.92
N GLY A 41 -9.47 11.34 4.88
CA GLY A 41 -8.44 12.37 5.00
C GLY A 41 -7.07 11.82 5.40
N GLY A 42 -6.92 10.51 5.63
CA GLY A 42 -5.64 9.86 5.87
C GLY A 42 -4.68 10.07 4.69
N VAL A 43 -3.41 10.27 5.01
CA VAL A 43 -2.36 10.59 4.02
C VAL A 43 -1.28 9.53 4.11
N GLY A 44 -0.93 8.93 2.98
CA GLY A 44 0.37 8.29 2.79
C GLY A 44 1.31 9.32 2.19
N ALA A 45 2.29 9.79 2.97
CA ALA A 45 3.13 10.91 2.58
C ALA A 45 3.87 10.63 1.26
N LEU A 46 4.21 11.71 0.52
CA LEU A 46 5.04 11.58 -0.67
C LEU A 46 6.40 11.01 -0.28
N HIS A 47 6.79 9.91 -0.91
CA HIS A 47 8.05 9.23 -0.67
C HIS A 47 8.50 8.49 -1.93
N SER A 48 9.67 7.85 -1.89
CA SER A 48 10.14 6.97 -2.95
C SER A 48 10.93 5.80 -2.36
N HIS A 49 11.04 4.73 -3.14
CA HIS A 49 11.80 3.53 -2.77
C HIS A 49 12.21 2.73 -4.03
N PRO A 50 13.25 1.88 -3.92
CA PRO A 50 13.75 1.11 -5.07
C PRO A 50 12.78 0.01 -5.54
N HIS A 51 11.86 -0.43 -4.68
CA HIS A 51 10.87 -1.46 -5.01
C HIS A 51 9.92 -0.96 -6.09
N VAL A 52 9.61 -1.80 -7.07
CA VAL A 52 8.42 -1.61 -7.91
C VAL A 52 7.20 -1.90 -7.05
N GLN A 53 6.19 -1.03 -7.12
CA GLN A 53 4.93 -1.20 -6.41
C GLN A 53 3.77 -1.30 -7.40
N ALA A 54 2.87 -2.25 -7.18
CA ALA A 54 1.56 -2.29 -7.82
C ALA A 54 0.47 -2.27 -6.73
N SER A 55 -0.53 -1.44 -6.90
CA SER A 55 -1.58 -1.20 -5.90
C SER A 55 -2.96 -1.35 -6.48
N TYR A 56 -3.86 -1.96 -5.71
CA TYR A 56 -5.27 -2.11 -6.03
C TYR A 56 -6.13 -1.41 -4.97
N VAL A 57 -7.11 -0.62 -5.41
CA VAL A 57 -8.09 0.02 -4.52
C VAL A 57 -9.16 -1.00 -4.17
N ALA A 58 -9.02 -1.62 -3.00
CA ALA A 58 -9.97 -2.61 -2.53
C ALA A 58 -11.26 -1.97 -1.98
N GLU A 59 -11.15 -0.79 -1.36
CA GLU A 59 -12.28 -0.06 -0.79
C GLU A 59 -12.02 1.44 -0.79
N GLY A 60 -13.07 2.24 -0.93
CA GLY A 60 -13.02 3.70 -0.84
C GLY A 60 -12.53 4.38 -2.12
N ARG A 61 -11.98 5.58 -1.95
CA ARG A 61 -11.56 6.49 -3.03
C ARG A 61 -10.33 7.29 -2.62
N PHE A 62 -9.33 7.34 -3.49
CA PHE A 62 -8.03 7.95 -3.21
C PHE A 62 -7.64 8.93 -4.30
N GLU A 63 -7.09 10.07 -3.90
CA GLU A 63 -6.24 10.88 -4.77
C GLU A 63 -4.83 10.31 -4.71
N VAL A 64 -4.35 9.76 -5.83
CA VAL A 64 -3.04 9.13 -5.96
C VAL A 64 -2.14 10.05 -6.76
N THR A 65 -0.96 10.36 -6.25
CA THR A 65 0.04 11.18 -6.94
C THR A 65 1.27 10.34 -7.23
N ILE A 66 1.73 10.33 -8.48
CA ILE A 66 2.94 9.63 -8.94
C ILE A 66 3.68 10.58 -9.89
N ASP A 67 4.94 10.88 -9.56
CA ASP A 67 5.82 11.74 -10.36
C ASP A 67 5.16 13.08 -10.77
N GLY A 68 4.48 13.71 -9.81
CA GLY A 68 3.80 15.00 -10.00
C GLY A 68 2.46 14.95 -10.74
N ARG A 69 2.02 13.77 -11.22
CA ARG A 69 0.68 13.58 -11.78
C ARG A 69 -0.26 12.99 -10.75
N SER A 70 -1.44 13.59 -10.60
CA SER A 70 -2.48 13.12 -9.69
C SER A 70 -3.71 12.61 -10.44
N GLU A 71 -4.27 11.49 -9.97
CA GLU A 71 -5.51 10.91 -10.47
C GLU A 71 -6.37 10.48 -9.28
N ILE A 72 -7.69 10.52 -9.46
CA ILE A 72 -8.62 9.99 -8.46
C ILE A 72 -9.01 8.57 -8.85
N LEU A 73 -8.69 7.62 -7.98
CA LEU A 73 -8.94 6.20 -8.16
C LEU A 73 -9.98 5.72 -7.15
N GLU A 74 -10.92 4.91 -7.60
CA GLU A 74 -12.00 4.33 -6.79
C GLU A 74 -11.89 2.80 -6.74
N THR A 75 -12.72 2.17 -5.91
CA THR A 75 -12.76 0.71 -5.75
C THR A 75 -12.77 -0.01 -7.10
N GLY A 76 -11.85 -0.97 -7.28
CA GLY A 76 -11.64 -1.65 -8.56
C GLY A 76 -10.53 -1.06 -9.44
N SER A 77 -10.07 0.15 -9.14
CA SER A 77 -8.94 0.79 -9.84
C SER A 77 -7.59 0.25 -9.37
N SER A 78 -6.54 0.50 -10.16
CA SER A 78 -5.17 0.14 -9.81
C SER A 78 -4.16 1.16 -10.32
N PHE A 79 -2.96 1.14 -9.77
CA PHE A 79 -1.82 1.92 -10.24
C PHE A 79 -0.51 1.16 -10.05
N ILE A 80 0.51 1.55 -10.82
CA ILE A 80 1.86 1.00 -10.72
C ILE A 80 2.84 2.15 -10.53
N VAL A 81 3.79 1.97 -9.61
CA VAL A 81 4.87 2.90 -9.32
C VAL A 81 6.19 2.23 -9.73
N PRO A 82 6.81 2.70 -10.83
CA PRO A 82 8.19 2.36 -11.17
C PRO A 82 9.16 2.73 -10.05
N SER A 83 10.27 1.98 -9.95
CA SER A 83 11.31 2.21 -8.95
C SER A 83 11.74 3.67 -8.86
N ASN A 84 11.87 4.17 -7.64
CA ASN A 84 12.34 5.50 -7.27
C ASN A 84 11.46 6.69 -7.70
N LEU A 85 10.32 6.47 -8.36
CA LEU A 85 9.38 7.58 -8.57
C LEU A 85 8.75 8.02 -7.25
N VAL A 86 8.64 9.34 -7.07
CA VAL A 86 7.98 9.92 -5.91
C VAL A 86 6.48 9.68 -6.03
N HIS A 87 5.88 9.13 -4.99
CA HIS A 87 4.47 8.78 -4.96
C HIS A 87 3.87 8.90 -3.56
N GLY A 88 2.56 9.07 -3.49
CA GLY A 88 1.80 9.23 -2.26
C GLY A 88 0.30 9.19 -2.53
N VAL A 89 -0.49 9.06 -1.46
CA VAL A 89 -1.95 8.95 -1.55
C VAL A 89 -2.64 9.80 -0.49
N LYS A 90 -3.84 10.26 -0.82
CA LYS A 90 -4.78 10.85 0.14
C LYS A 90 -6.13 10.15 0.03
N ALA A 91 -6.61 9.61 1.13
CA ALA A 91 -7.92 8.97 1.21
C ALA A 91 -9.02 10.04 1.21
N LEU A 92 -9.84 10.08 0.16
CA LEU A 92 -11.00 10.99 0.06
C LEU A 92 -12.20 10.45 0.85
N GLU A 93 -12.21 9.13 1.07
CA GLU A 93 -13.13 8.36 1.91
C GLU A 93 -12.32 7.34 2.72
N ALA A 94 -12.87 6.80 3.81
CA ALA A 94 -12.22 5.68 4.49
C ALA A 94 -12.08 4.51 3.49
N GLY A 95 -10.92 3.86 3.46
CA GLY A 95 -10.60 2.96 2.37
C GLY A 95 -9.41 2.08 2.62
N ARG A 96 -9.17 1.19 1.65
CA ARG A 96 -8.16 0.15 1.73
C ARG A 96 -7.42 -0.03 0.41
N LEU A 97 -6.09 -0.08 0.51
CA LEU A 97 -5.20 -0.42 -0.60
C LEU A 97 -4.59 -1.80 -0.37
N VAL A 98 -4.50 -2.59 -1.43
CA VAL A 98 -3.72 -3.83 -1.47
C VAL A 98 -2.49 -3.55 -2.31
N ASP A 99 -1.34 -3.52 -1.67
CA ASP A 99 -0.06 -3.16 -2.28
C ASP A 99 0.81 -4.41 -2.44
N SER A 100 1.45 -4.51 -3.60
CA SER A 100 2.46 -5.52 -3.92
C SER A 100 3.79 -4.84 -4.19
N PHE A 101 4.86 -5.32 -3.57
CA PHE A 101 6.21 -4.77 -3.71
C PHE A 101 7.19 -5.83 -4.20
N ALA A 102 8.03 -5.46 -5.17
CA ALA A 102 9.12 -6.29 -5.66
C ALA A 102 10.46 -5.51 -5.67
N PRO A 103 11.53 -5.97 -4.96
CA PRO A 103 11.51 -7.08 -4.01
C PRO A 103 10.65 -6.78 -2.77
N HIS A 104 10.61 -7.69 -1.80
CA HIS A 104 9.87 -7.45 -0.56
C HIS A 104 10.38 -6.22 0.21
N ARG A 105 9.49 -5.57 0.98
CA ARG A 105 9.87 -4.47 1.90
C ARG A 105 10.44 -5.04 3.20
N ALA A 106 11.75 -5.24 3.25
CA ALA A 106 12.43 -5.76 4.46
C ALA A 106 12.15 -4.89 5.70
N ASP A 107 12.00 -3.58 5.52
CA ASP A 107 11.67 -2.61 6.56
C ASP A 107 10.25 -2.77 7.15
N PHE A 108 9.41 -3.61 6.56
CA PHE A 108 8.07 -3.91 7.08
C PHE A 108 8.05 -5.15 7.99
N LEU A 109 9.17 -5.85 8.17
CA LEU A 109 9.22 -7.12 8.91
C LEU A 109 9.68 -7.01 10.37
N GLY A 110 10.08 -5.81 10.82
CA GLY A 110 10.57 -5.55 12.18
C GLY A 110 12.03 -5.14 12.25
#